data_AF-A0A1I6K1C4-F1
#
_entry.id   AF-A0A1I6K1C4-F1
#
_cell.length_a   1.000
_cell.length_b   1.000
_cell.length_c   1.000
_cell.angle_alpha   90.00
_cell.angle_beta   90.00
_cell.angle_gamma   90.00
#
_symmetry.space_group_name_H-M   'P 1'
#
loop_
_entity.id
_entity.type
_entity.pdbx_description
1 polymer ?
#
loop_
_entity_poly.entity_id
_entity_poly.type
_entity_poly.pdbx_seq_one_letter_code
_entity_poly.pdbx_strand_id
1 'polypeptide(L)'
;MAGPDVDLDFDDLKQMTSDLGTFVTEFENIGDATDDVQDAVGQPQGRGTLRSRVGDFESGWNGNREVILEGLTNIRDHLKAIVDGFTETDVKLATPSPSPGPAPTPAGGPR
;
A
#
# COMPACT_ATOMS: atom_id res chain seq x y z
N MET A 1 -23.08 6.00 -21.57
CA MET A 1 -23.03 6.09 -20.10
C MET A 1 -21.59 6.42 -19.75
N ALA A 2 -21.28 7.71 -19.54
CA ALA A 2 -19.97 8.08 -19.02
C ALA A 2 -19.90 7.54 -17.58
N GLY A 3 -18.89 6.73 -17.27
CA GLY A 3 -18.63 6.30 -15.89
C GLY A 3 -18.35 7.51 -15.01
N PRO A 4 -18.36 7.36 -13.67
CA PRO A 4 -17.93 8.43 -12.78
C PRO A 4 -16.55 8.92 -13.21
N ASP A 5 -16.45 10.20 -13.55
CA ASP A 5 -15.18 10.84 -13.91
C ASP A 5 -14.40 11.03 -12.62
N VAL A 6 -13.29 10.31 -12.49
CA VAL A 6 -12.44 10.33 -11.30
C VAL A 6 -11.28 11.28 -11.60
N ASP A 7 -11.38 12.50 -11.10
CA ASP A 7 -10.32 13.51 -11.18
C ASP A 7 -9.47 13.43 -9.90
N LEU A 8 -8.40 12.63 -9.96
CA LEU A 8 -7.46 12.43 -8.86
C LEU A 8 -6.06 12.76 -9.34
N ASP A 9 -5.33 13.54 -8.55
CA ASP A 9 -3.92 13.81 -8.81
C ASP A 9 -3.12 12.51 -8.64
N PHE A 10 -2.37 12.16 -9.68
CA PHE A 10 -1.60 10.93 -9.72
C PHE A 10 -0.41 10.95 -8.77
N ASP A 11 0.17 12.13 -8.50
CA ASP A 11 1.26 12.27 -7.55
C ASP A 11 0.75 12.18 -6.11
N ASP A 12 -0.45 12.71 -5.83
CA ASP A 12 -1.12 12.52 -4.54
C ASP A 12 -1.40 11.04 -4.25
N LEU A 13 -1.83 10.27 -5.26
CA LEU A 13 -2.05 8.83 -5.13
C LEU A 13 -0.76 8.05 -4.80
N LYS A 14 0.36 8.42 -5.43
CA LYS A 14 1.67 7.83 -5.10
C LYS A 14 2.09 8.18 -3.67
N GLN A 15 1.89 9.43 -3.27
CA GLN A 15 2.25 9.90 -1.94
C GLN A 15 1.41 9.17 -0.87
N MET A 16 0.09 9.10 -1.04
CA MET A 16 -0.78 8.35 -0.15
C MET A 16 -0.40 6.87 -0.06
N THR A 17 -0.01 6.24 -1.18
CA THR A 17 0.47 4.84 -1.17
C THR A 17 1.74 4.68 -0.33
N SER A 18 2.69 5.62 -0.43
CA SER A 18 3.92 5.62 0.36
C SER A 18 3.65 5.85 1.86
N ASP A 19 2.81 6.82 2.18
CA ASP A 19 2.46 7.18 3.55
C ASP A 19 1.72 6.03 4.24
N LEU A 20 0.77 5.39 3.56
CA LEU A 20 0.12 4.17 4.06
C LEU A 20 1.11 3.03 4.27
N GLY A 21 2.10 2.88 3.38
CA GLY A 21 3.16 1.90 3.56
C GLY A 21 3.94 2.11 4.86
N THR A 22 4.25 3.38 5.17
CA THR A 22 4.93 3.76 6.41
C THR A 22 4.07 3.47 7.62
N PHE A 23 2.78 3.85 7.59
CA PHE A 23 1.86 3.58 8.69
C PHE A 23 1.66 2.08 8.95
N VAL A 24 1.59 1.24 7.91
CA VAL A 24 1.52 -0.22 8.08
C VAL A 24 2.76 -0.72 8.82
N THR A 25 3.96 -0.33 8.39
CA THR A 25 5.21 -0.75 9.05
C THR A 25 5.32 -0.23 10.49
N GLU A 26 4.95 1.02 10.76
CA GLU A 26 4.93 1.55 12.12
C GLU A 26 3.94 0.80 13.01
N PHE A 27 2.74 0.52 12.49
CA PHE A 27 1.76 -0.28 13.22
C PHE A 27 2.30 -1.67 13.50
N GLU A 28 2.93 -2.37 12.54
CA GLU A 28 3.56 -3.68 12.72
C GLU A 28 4.63 -3.70 13.82
N ASN A 29 5.39 -2.63 13.99
CA ASN A 29 6.43 -2.55 15.02
C ASN A 29 5.89 -2.26 16.43
N ILE A 30 4.72 -1.62 16.58
CA ILE A 30 4.13 -1.31 17.90
C ILE A 30 3.71 -2.56 18.67
N GLY A 31 3.32 -3.63 17.97
CA GLY A 31 2.85 -4.88 18.57
C GLY A 31 3.84 -5.51 19.51
N ASP A 32 5.08 -5.62 19.02
CA ASP A 32 6.18 -6.27 19.73
C ASP A 32 6.48 -5.58 21.07
N ALA A 33 6.20 -4.27 21.19
CA ALA A 33 6.39 -3.52 22.43
C ALA A 33 5.30 -3.77 23.49
N THR A 34 4.13 -4.28 23.08
CA THR A 34 2.98 -4.46 23.99
C THR A 34 3.08 -5.75 24.79
N ASP A 35 3.56 -6.85 24.19
CA ASP A 35 3.70 -8.15 24.87
C ASP A 35 4.69 -8.09 26.05
N ASP A 36 5.61 -7.13 26.03
CA ASP A 36 6.58 -6.87 27.11
C ASP A 36 5.96 -6.21 28.36
N VAL A 37 4.79 -5.58 28.24
CA VAL A 37 4.22 -4.73 29.30
C VAL A 37 3.62 -5.55 30.43
N GLN A 38 2.85 -6.60 30.14
CA GLN A 38 2.32 -7.53 31.15
C GLN A 38 3.45 -8.18 31.97
N ASP A 39 4.56 -8.51 31.31
CA ASP A 39 5.74 -9.09 31.95
C ASP A 39 6.49 -8.08 32.80
N ALA A 40 6.65 -6.85 32.32
CA ALA A 40 7.21 -5.75 33.10
C ALA A 40 6.37 -5.44 34.36
N VAL A 41 5.04 -5.56 34.27
CA VAL A 41 4.13 -5.35 35.40
C VAL A 41 4.29 -6.42 36.48
N GLY A 42 4.49 -7.69 36.09
CA GLY A 42 4.78 -8.78 37.02
C GLY A 42 3.68 -9.02 38.08
N GLN A 43 4.07 -9.27 39.33
CA GLN A 43 3.13 -9.50 40.44
C GLN A 43 3.53 -8.67 41.67
N PRO A 44 3.31 -7.35 41.66
CA PRO A 44 3.70 -6.49 42.76
C PRO A 44 2.99 -6.93 44.05
N GLN A 45 3.76 -7.13 45.12
CA GLN A 45 3.26 -7.64 46.41
C GLN A 45 2.49 -8.97 46.29
N GLY A 46 2.81 -9.80 45.30
CA GLY A 46 2.13 -11.06 45.02
C GLY A 46 0.71 -10.89 44.45
N ARG A 47 0.31 -9.68 44.05
CA ARG A 47 -1.01 -9.40 43.47
C ARG A 47 -0.93 -9.39 41.95
N GLY A 48 -1.60 -10.36 41.31
CA GLY A 48 -1.66 -10.48 39.85
C GLY A 48 -2.76 -9.66 39.16
N THR A 49 -3.62 -8.96 39.90
CA THR A 49 -4.79 -8.28 39.31
C THR A 49 -4.44 -7.19 38.30
N LEU A 50 -3.36 -6.44 38.52
CA LEU A 50 -2.90 -5.43 37.56
C LEU A 50 -2.38 -6.11 36.28
N ARG A 51 -1.56 -7.17 36.44
CA ARG A 51 -1.06 -7.98 35.33
C ARG A 51 -2.19 -8.57 34.50
N SER A 52 -3.22 -9.16 35.12
CA SER A 52 -4.36 -9.70 34.39
C SER A 52 -5.09 -8.65 33.57
N ARG A 53 -5.33 -7.45 34.13
CA ARG A 53 -5.98 -6.37 33.39
C ARG A 53 -5.13 -5.86 32.21
N VAL A 54 -3.81 -5.88 32.36
CA VAL A 54 -2.89 -5.53 31.29
C VAL A 54 -2.91 -6.60 30.20
N GLY A 55 -2.93 -7.89 30.56
CA GLY A 55 -3.11 -8.99 29.59
C GLY A 55 -4.45 -8.94 28.84
N ASP A 56 -5.55 -8.60 29.53
CA ASP A 56 -6.86 -8.42 28.89
C ASP A 56 -6.82 -7.25 27.87
N PHE A 57 -6.15 -6.16 28.22
CA PHE A 57 -5.94 -5.03 27.33
C PHE A 57 -5.06 -5.40 26.13
N GLU A 58 -3.93 -6.05 26.35
CA GLU A 58 -3.00 -6.50 25.29
C GLU A 58 -3.71 -7.42 24.29
N SER A 59 -4.48 -8.40 24.76
CA SER A 59 -5.23 -9.30 23.89
C SER A 59 -6.27 -8.55 23.04
N GLY A 60 -7.01 -7.63 23.66
CA GLY A 60 -7.99 -6.80 22.94
C GLY A 60 -7.33 -5.81 21.95
N TRP A 61 -6.18 -5.25 22.31
CA TRP A 61 -5.40 -4.37 21.45
C TRP A 61 -4.85 -5.13 20.25
N ASN A 62 -4.22 -6.29 20.45
CA ASN A 62 -3.65 -7.12 19.39
C ASN A 62 -4.71 -7.50 18.35
N GLY A 63 -5.89 -7.96 18.79
CA GLY A 63 -6.98 -8.29 17.86
C GLY A 63 -7.50 -7.07 17.07
N ASN A 64 -7.72 -5.93 17.72
CA ASN A 64 -8.15 -4.71 17.02
C ASN A 64 -7.09 -4.19 16.06
N ARG A 65 -5.81 -4.28 16.45
CA ARG A 65 -4.67 -3.86 15.66
C ARG A 65 -4.51 -4.70 14.40
N GLU A 66 -4.66 -6.02 14.49
CA GLU A 66 -4.65 -6.92 13.32
C GLU A 66 -5.73 -6.49 12.30
N VAL A 67 -6.94 -6.19 12.76
CA VAL A 67 -8.05 -5.73 11.88
C VAL A 67 -7.71 -4.39 11.22
N ILE A 68 -7.12 -3.45 11.96
CA ILE A 68 -6.69 -2.16 11.40
C ILE A 68 -5.58 -2.35 10.37
N LEU A 69 -4.59 -3.20 10.67
CA LEU A 69 -3.48 -3.52 9.76
C LEU A 69 -3.98 -4.17 8.47
N GLU A 70 -4.92 -5.10 8.55
CA GLU A 70 -5.54 -5.72 7.38
C GLU A 70 -6.24 -4.66 6.51
N GLY A 71 -7.01 -3.76 7.12
CA GLY A 71 -7.69 -2.67 6.43
C GLY A 71 -6.73 -1.71 5.73
N LEU A 72 -5.69 -1.26 6.43
CA LEU A 72 -4.67 -0.36 5.87
C LEU A 72 -3.89 -1.01 4.74
N THR A 73 -3.53 -2.29 4.90
CA THR A 73 -2.84 -3.08 3.87
C THR A 73 -3.70 -3.21 2.61
N ASN A 74 -4.99 -3.53 2.76
CA ASN A 74 -5.91 -3.67 1.65
C ASN A 74 -6.09 -2.35 0.88
N ILE A 75 -6.24 -1.22 1.59
CA ILE A 75 -6.32 0.10 0.95
C ILE A 75 -5.02 0.42 0.19
N ARG A 76 -3.87 0.21 0.82
CA ARG A 76 -2.55 0.42 0.20
C ARG A 76 -2.41 -0.39 -1.09
N ASP A 77 -2.80 -1.66 -1.05
CA ASP A 77 -2.65 -2.57 -2.19
C ASP A 77 -3.56 -2.18 -3.35
N HIS A 78 -4.79 -1.73 -3.07
CA HIS A 78 -5.66 -1.17 -4.10
C HIS A 78 -5.11 0.12 -4.71
N LEU A 79 -4.61 1.06 -3.89
CA LEU A 79 -3.99 2.29 -4.40
C LEU A 79 -2.76 1.98 -5.25
N LYS A 80 -1.92 1.05 -4.79
CA LYS A 80 -0.76 0.58 -5.54
C LYS A 80 -1.15 -0.04 -6.88
N ALA A 81 -2.19 -0.87 -6.92
CA ALA A 81 -2.67 -1.47 -8.16
C ALA A 81 -3.15 -0.41 -9.17
N ILE A 82 -3.80 0.65 -8.70
CA ILE A 82 -4.19 1.80 -9.54
C ILE A 82 -2.94 2.50 -10.08
N VAL A 83 -1.99 2.85 -9.21
CA VAL A 83 -0.74 3.52 -9.59
C VAL A 83 0.05 2.71 -10.62
N ASP A 84 0.22 1.42 -10.38
CA ASP A 84 0.95 0.51 -11.25
C ASP A 84 0.24 0.39 -12.62
N GLY A 85 -1.09 0.28 -12.66
CA GLY A 85 -1.87 0.19 -13.89
C GLY A 85 -1.80 1.43 -14.77
N PHE A 86 -1.85 2.63 -14.18
CA PHE A 86 -1.67 3.88 -14.90
C PHE A 86 -0.23 4.03 -15.41
N THR A 87 0.76 3.71 -14.59
CA THR A 87 2.19 3.76 -14.98
C THR A 87 2.48 2.82 -16.16
N GLU A 88 1.96 1.58 -16.12
CA GLU A 88 2.13 0.63 -17.21
C GLU A 88 1.46 1.12 -18.51
N THR A 89 0.28 1.72 -18.39
CA THR A 89 -0.45 2.30 -19.53
C THR A 89 0.32 3.46 -20.14
N ASP A 90 0.86 4.36 -19.33
CA ASP A 90 1.67 5.49 -19.79
C ASP A 90 2.93 5.00 -20.54
N VAL A 91 3.65 4.00 -20.00
CA VAL A 91 4.81 3.40 -20.67
C VAL A 91 4.44 2.82 -22.04
N LYS A 92 3.32 2.10 -22.14
CA LYS A 92 2.83 1.52 -23.41
C LYS A 92 2.49 2.58 -24.45
N LEU A 93 1.95 3.72 -24.02
CA LEU A 93 1.59 4.82 -24.92
C LEU A 93 2.81 5.68 -25.29
N ALA A 94 3.78 5.81 -24.39
CA ALA A 94 5.03 6.52 -24.63
C ALA A 94 5.98 5.76 -25.56
N THR A 95 5.89 4.42 -25.64
CA THR A 95 6.65 3.65 -26.64
C THR A 95 6.17 3.99 -28.06
N PRO A 96 7.01 4.63 -28.90
CA PRO A 96 6.61 5.00 -30.25
C PRO A 96 6.32 3.74 -31.05
N SER A 97 5.13 3.67 -31.66
CA SER A 97 4.83 2.68 -32.68
C SER A 97 5.88 2.80 -33.79
N PRO A 98 6.49 1.71 -34.28
CA PRO A 98 7.48 1.81 -35.35
C PRO A 98 6.84 2.54 -36.52
N SER A 99 7.42 3.70 -36.87
CA SER A 99 6.99 4.49 -38.02
C SER A 99 7.01 3.59 -39.26
N PRO A 100 5.96 3.59 -40.11
CA PRO A 100 6.03 2.87 -41.37
C PRO A 100 7.23 3.42 -42.13
N GLY A 101 8.27 2.60 -42.29
CA GLY A 101 9.47 2.97 -43.02
C GLY A 101 9.10 3.52 -44.40
N PRO A 102 9.92 4.42 -44.97
CA PRO A 102 9.60 5.12 -46.21
C PRO A 102 9.22 4.09 -47.29
N ALA A 103 8.04 4.29 -47.92
CA ALA A 103 7.57 3.44 -49.00
C ALA A 103 8.68 3.31 -50.07
N PRO A 104 8.91 2.10 -50.62
CA PRO A 104 9.94 1.92 -51.64
C PRO A 104 9.66 2.87 -52.81
N THR A 105 10.62 3.74 -53.10
CA THR A 105 10.57 4.62 -54.26
C THR A 105 10.52 3.75 -55.52
N PRO A 106 9.52 3.89 -56.40
CA PRO A 106 9.49 3.12 -57.64
C PRO A 106 10.70 3.55 -58.48
N ALA A 107 11.62 2.62 -58.71
CA ALA A 107 12.82 2.85 -59.51
C ALA A 107 12.41 3.29 -60.92
N GLY A 108 12.74 4.52 -61.27
CA GLY A 108 12.54 5.04 -62.62
C GLY A 108 13.54 4.43 -63.60
N GLY A 109 13.01 3.79 -64.64
CA GLY A 109 13.65 3.60 -65.97
C GLY A 109 14.55 2.37 -66.14
N PRO A 110 14.85 1.95 -67.40
CA PRO A 110 15.07 2.85 -68.53
C PRO A 110 14.18 2.59 -69.76
N ARG A 111 14.36 3.50 -70.72
CA ARG A 111 13.71 3.67 -72.01
C ARG A 111 13.82 2.48 -72.95
#